data_AF-A0AAW1TYK4-F1
#
_entry.id   AF-A0AAW1TYK4-F1
#
_cell.length_a   1.000
_cell.length_b   1.000
_cell.length_c   1.000
_cell.angle_alpha   90.00
_cell.angle_beta   90.00
_cell.angle_gamma   90.00
#
_symmetry.space_group_name_H-M   'P 1'
#
loop_
_entity.id
_entity.type
_entity.pdbx_description
1 polymer ?
#
loop_
_entity_poly.entity_id
_entity_poly.type
_entity_poly.pdbx_seq_one_letter_code
_entity_poly.pdbx_strand_id
1 'polypeptide(L)'
;MLKFLPVLALCLLGAQAQKFNIGQCPSYDEQDNFDLKRFLGKWYEAQTYSHGYERNLKCVELDFTAGAKNNTMNLDIKWKDSRNNDGQIVDTAEMWYPGDFSSDMQIPMAPSFFMRDGGNYYVLGTDYDTYAVVYACPSYQLVLYYLNYQNVWVLTRDRNPSQQVLKNAQEAFKRNTFLQKWRLRNSNQKGC
;
A
#
# COMPACT_ATOMS: atom_id res chain seq x y z
N MET A 1 -20.49 0.10 45.90
CA MET A 1 -19.98 1.20 45.05
C MET A 1 -18.77 0.70 44.28
N LEU A 2 -18.94 0.54 42.96
CA LEU A 2 -18.09 -0.23 42.06
C LEU A 2 -16.79 0.55 41.73
N LYS A 3 -15.67 0.20 42.38
CA LYS A 3 -14.34 0.78 42.12
C LYS A 3 -13.64 0.04 40.96
N PHE A 4 -14.13 0.20 39.74
CA PHE A 4 -13.49 -0.37 38.53
C PHE A 4 -13.06 0.68 37.49
N LEU A 5 -13.05 1.98 37.86
CA LEU A 5 -12.79 3.05 36.91
C LEU A 5 -11.33 3.36 36.52
N PRO A 6 -10.23 2.90 37.17
CA PRO A 6 -8.90 3.36 36.78
C PRO A 6 -8.25 2.52 35.66
N VAL A 7 -8.79 1.34 35.32
CA VAL A 7 -8.15 0.44 34.35
C VAL A 7 -8.35 0.91 32.90
N LEU A 8 -9.47 1.59 32.60
CA LEU A 8 -9.76 2.05 31.24
C LEU A 8 -8.87 3.22 30.80
N ALA A 9 -8.38 4.03 31.74
CA ALA A 9 -7.55 5.20 31.44
C ALA A 9 -6.10 4.85 31.06
N LEU A 10 -5.60 3.68 31.49
CA LEU A 10 -4.20 3.27 31.25
C LEU A 10 -3.98 2.68 29.85
N CYS A 11 -5.02 2.18 29.18
CA CYS A 11 -4.92 1.67 27.81
C CYS A 11 -4.79 2.77 26.73
N LEU A 12 -5.12 4.02 27.06
CA LEU A 12 -5.10 5.13 26.09
C LEU A 12 -3.69 5.72 25.85
N LEU A 13 -2.70 5.38 26.67
CA LEU A 13 -1.34 5.94 26.56
C LEU A 13 -0.38 5.09 25.71
N GLY A 14 -0.80 3.90 25.26
CA GLY A 14 0.08 2.94 24.57
C GLY A 14 -0.18 2.71 23.08
N ALA A 15 -1.25 3.25 22.50
CA ALA A 15 -1.70 2.90 21.15
C ALA A 15 -1.28 3.93 20.08
N GLN A 16 0.00 4.30 20.03
CA GLN A 16 0.55 5.03 18.87
C GLN A 16 1.37 4.10 17.98
N ALA A 17 0.69 3.19 17.28
CA ALA A 17 1.39 2.38 16.27
C ALA A 17 0.56 2.09 15.01
N GLN A 18 -0.75 2.39 15.01
CA GLN A 18 -1.59 2.11 13.86
C GLN A 18 -2.41 3.35 13.44
N LYS A 19 -2.29 3.60 12.16
CA LYS A 19 -2.79 4.71 11.38
C LYS A 19 -4.27 4.48 11.02
N PHE A 20 -5.16 4.50 12.01
CA PHE A 20 -6.61 4.35 11.79
C PHE A 20 -7.31 5.71 11.67
N ASN A 21 -8.32 5.77 10.81
CA ASN A 21 -9.23 6.90 10.68
C ASN A 21 -10.67 6.44 10.96
N ILE A 22 -11.46 7.30 11.59
CA ILE A 22 -12.89 7.07 11.81
C ILE A 22 -13.65 7.43 10.52
N GLY A 23 -14.61 6.60 10.13
CA GLY A 23 -15.42 6.75 8.93
C GLY A 23 -15.07 5.74 7.84
N GLN A 24 -15.80 5.80 6.74
CA GLN A 24 -15.51 5.03 5.53
C GLN A 24 -14.25 5.57 4.83
N CYS A 25 -13.78 4.83 3.83
CA CYS A 25 -12.69 5.28 2.98
C CYS A 25 -13.09 6.55 2.23
N PRO A 26 -12.26 7.61 2.25
CA PRO A 26 -12.53 8.80 1.45
C PRO A 26 -12.58 8.47 -0.04
N SER A 27 -13.31 9.27 -0.81
CA SER A 27 -13.20 9.27 -2.26
C SER A 27 -11.78 9.63 -2.67
N TYR A 28 -11.28 8.97 -3.71
CA TYR A 28 -9.94 9.15 -4.25
C TYR A 28 -9.98 9.53 -5.72
N ASP A 29 -8.95 10.27 -6.15
CA ASP A 29 -8.67 10.52 -7.56
C ASP A 29 -7.81 9.37 -8.09
N GLU A 30 -8.36 8.56 -8.99
CA GLU A 30 -7.69 7.43 -9.62
C GLU A 30 -6.95 7.82 -10.92
N GLN A 31 -6.14 6.89 -11.44
CA GLN A 31 -5.52 7.03 -12.75
C GLN A 31 -6.55 6.87 -13.87
N ASP A 32 -6.77 7.93 -14.63
CA ASP A 32 -7.59 7.87 -15.84
C ASP A 32 -6.99 6.91 -16.89
N ASN A 33 -7.86 6.15 -17.57
CA ASN A 33 -7.52 5.27 -18.69
C ASN A 33 -6.35 4.33 -18.36
N PHE A 34 -6.43 3.64 -17.21
CA PHE A 34 -5.37 2.75 -16.76
C PHE A 34 -5.06 1.65 -17.77
N ASP A 35 -3.79 1.54 -18.17
CA ASP A 35 -3.27 0.50 -19.06
C ASP A 35 -2.52 -0.56 -18.25
N LEU A 36 -3.20 -1.67 -17.97
CA LEU A 36 -2.61 -2.79 -17.24
C LEU A 36 -1.34 -3.31 -17.91
N LYS A 37 -1.31 -3.45 -19.25
CA LYS A 37 -0.17 -4.07 -19.95
C LYS A 37 1.10 -3.25 -19.74
N ARG A 38 0.96 -1.92 -19.73
CA ARG A 38 2.09 -1.00 -19.42
C ARG A 38 2.45 -1.00 -17.95
N PHE A 39 1.50 -1.26 -17.06
CA PHE A 39 1.74 -1.31 -15.62
C PHE A 39 2.50 -2.58 -15.17
N LEU A 40 2.32 -3.70 -15.88
CA LEU A 40 3.00 -4.96 -15.56
C LEU A 40 4.53 -4.82 -15.48
N GLY A 41 5.14 -5.82 -14.84
CA GLY A 41 6.56 -5.96 -14.60
C GLY A 41 6.99 -5.47 -13.22
N LYS A 42 8.31 -5.30 -13.10
CA LYS A 42 8.96 -5.01 -11.83
C LYS A 42 8.81 -3.55 -11.40
N TRP A 43 8.63 -3.38 -10.10
CA TRP A 43 8.58 -2.13 -9.37
C TRP A 43 9.37 -2.24 -8.06
N TYR A 44 9.91 -1.13 -7.60
CA TYR A 44 10.60 -0.99 -6.32
C TYR A 44 9.81 -0.05 -5.41
N GLU A 45 9.60 -0.44 -4.15
CA GLU A 45 8.98 0.46 -3.18
C GLU A 45 10.00 1.57 -2.81
N ALA A 46 9.73 2.81 -3.23
CA ALA A 46 10.58 3.95 -2.96
C ALA A 46 10.14 4.69 -1.69
N GLN A 47 8.83 4.85 -1.51
CA GLN A 47 8.26 5.44 -0.30
C GLN A 47 6.97 4.72 0.09
N THR A 48 6.65 4.70 1.37
CA THR A 48 5.44 4.06 1.89
C THR A 48 4.92 4.82 3.10
N TYR A 49 3.66 4.64 3.45
CA TYR A 49 3.22 4.96 4.79
C TYR A 49 3.87 4.02 5.80
N SER A 50 4.43 4.61 6.87
CA SER A 50 5.02 3.82 7.95
C SER A 50 3.94 2.96 8.62
N HIS A 51 3.91 1.68 8.26
CA HIS A 51 3.09 0.66 8.92
C HIS A 51 3.94 -0.12 9.92
N GLY A 52 3.34 -0.60 11.00
CA GLY A 52 4.05 -1.36 12.04
C GLY A 52 4.70 -2.65 11.50
N TYR A 53 4.06 -3.30 10.51
CA TYR A 53 4.55 -4.55 9.91
C TYR A 53 5.65 -4.34 8.86
N GLU A 54 5.72 -3.17 8.21
CA GLU A 54 6.79 -2.84 7.26
C GLU A 54 8.05 -2.25 7.90
N ARG A 55 8.07 -2.10 9.24
CA ARG A 55 9.07 -1.30 9.97
C ARG A 55 10.52 -1.77 9.75
N ASN A 56 10.73 -3.06 9.49
CA ASN A 56 12.05 -3.68 9.34
C ASN A 56 12.27 -4.25 7.94
N LEU A 57 11.53 -3.81 6.93
CA LEU A 57 11.73 -4.32 5.58
C LEU A 57 12.75 -3.47 4.82
N LYS A 58 13.61 -4.13 4.04
CA LYS A 58 14.49 -3.51 3.05
C LYS A 58 14.42 -4.29 1.73
N CYS A 59 14.85 -3.64 0.65
CA CYS A 59 14.88 -4.23 -0.69
C CYS A 59 13.50 -4.73 -1.16
N VAL A 60 12.44 -4.00 -0.85
CA VAL A 60 11.08 -4.40 -1.26
C VAL A 60 10.95 -4.24 -2.77
N GLU A 61 10.64 -5.34 -3.45
CA GLU A 61 10.39 -5.44 -4.88
C GLU A 61 8.99 -6.03 -5.09
N LEU A 62 8.29 -5.53 -6.09
CA LEU A 62 6.99 -6.01 -6.52
C LEU A 62 7.09 -6.36 -8.00
N ASP A 63 6.67 -7.55 -8.40
CA ASP A 63 6.65 -7.97 -9.79
C ASP A 63 5.23 -8.37 -10.19
N PHE A 64 4.61 -7.55 -11.04
CA PHE A 64 3.25 -7.75 -11.49
C PHE A 64 3.25 -8.49 -12.83
N THR A 65 2.61 -9.65 -12.91
CA THR A 65 2.54 -10.45 -14.14
C THR A 65 1.11 -10.76 -14.54
N ALA A 66 0.86 -10.94 -15.83
CA ALA A 66 -0.46 -11.33 -16.30
C ALA A 66 -0.86 -12.69 -15.69
N GLY A 67 -2.10 -12.80 -15.23
CA GLY A 67 -2.63 -14.05 -14.71
C GLY A 67 -2.99 -15.02 -15.84
N ALA A 68 -3.10 -16.31 -15.48
CA ALA A 68 -3.46 -17.36 -16.44
C ALA A 68 -4.96 -17.35 -16.79
N LYS A 69 -5.79 -16.70 -15.98
CA LYS A 69 -7.25 -16.60 -16.16
C LYS A 69 -7.59 -15.23 -16.75
N ASN A 70 -8.78 -15.12 -17.34
CA ASN A 70 -9.29 -13.82 -17.75
C ASN A 70 -9.42 -12.90 -16.54
N ASN A 71 -8.97 -11.66 -16.73
CA ASN A 71 -9.05 -10.60 -15.74
C ASN A 71 -8.34 -10.91 -14.41
N THR A 72 -7.21 -11.63 -14.48
CA THR A 72 -6.34 -11.84 -13.32
C THR A 72 -4.91 -11.36 -13.56
N MET A 73 -4.23 -11.05 -12.47
CA MET A 73 -2.83 -10.63 -12.41
C MET A 73 -2.18 -11.32 -11.21
N ASN A 74 -0.90 -11.68 -11.31
CA ASN A 74 -0.14 -12.18 -10.17
C ASN A 74 0.82 -11.10 -9.66
N LEU A 75 1.09 -11.10 -8.37
CA LEU A 75 2.07 -10.24 -7.73
C LEU A 75 3.04 -11.10 -6.92
N ASP A 76 4.32 -10.99 -7.27
CA ASP A 76 5.41 -11.50 -6.43
C ASP A 76 6.02 -10.34 -5.64
N ILE A 77 6.06 -10.45 -4.32
CA ILE A 77 6.67 -9.47 -3.43
C ILE A 77 7.92 -10.08 -2.82
N LYS A 78 9.04 -9.37 -2.92
CA LYS A 78 10.33 -9.81 -2.36
C LYS A 78 10.89 -8.77 -1.43
N TRP A 79 11.43 -9.18 -0.30
CA TRP A 79 12.09 -8.28 0.65
C TRP A 79 13.15 -8.99 1.48
N LYS A 80 13.89 -8.23 2.29
CA LYS A 80 14.77 -8.75 3.34
C LYS A 80 14.38 -8.12 4.67
N ASP A 81 14.50 -8.86 5.77
CA ASP A 81 14.39 -8.28 7.11
C ASP A 81 15.68 -7.50 7.41
N SER A 82 15.59 -6.27 7.87
CA SER A 82 16.76 -5.45 8.22
C SER A 82 17.40 -5.87 9.54
N ARG A 83 16.72 -6.69 10.36
CA ARG A 83 17.22 -7.18 11.66
C ARG A 83 18.04 -8.45 11.51
N ASN A 84 17.68 -9.30 10.55
CA ASN A 84 18.32 -10.58 10.32
C ASN A 84 18.89 -10.57 8.90
N ASN A 85 20.17 -10.89 8.73
CA ASN A 85 20.79 -11.02 7.40
C ASN A 85 20.31 -12.27 6.63
N ASP A 86 19.21 -12.89 7.07
CA ASP A 86 18.66 -14.12 6.54
C ASP A 86 17.92 -13.85 5.23
N GLY A 87 18.61 -14.17 4.12
CA GLY A 87 18.00 -14.43 2.82
C GLY A 87 17.09 -13.36 2.24
N GLN A 88 16.43 -13.70 1.13
CA GLN A 88 15.32 -12.94 0.56
C GLN A 88 14.04 -13.72 0.89
N ILE A 89 13.04 -13.02 1.42
CA ILE A 89 11.70 -13.56 1.64
C ILE A 89 10.86 -13.25 0.40
N VAL A 90 10.02 -14.21 -0.01
CA VAL A 90 9.13 -14.11 -1.15
C VAL A 90 7.70 -14.39 -0.70
N ASP A 91 6.77 -13.57 -1.13
CA ASP A 91 5.33 -13.74 -0.97
C ASP A 91 4.63 -13.53 -2.31
N THR A 92 3.52 -14.21 -2.53
CA THR A 92 2.85 -14.24 -3.84
C THR A 92 1.35 -14.09 -3.68
N ALA A 93 0.70 -13.32 -4.55
CA ALA A 93 -0.74 -13.14 -4.55
C ALA A 93 -1.31 -13.23 -5.98
N GLU A 94 -2.46 -13.88 -6.12
CA GLU A 94 -3.34 -13.72 -7.29
C GLU A 94 -4.29 -12.55 -7.03
N MET A 95 -4.55 -11.78 -8.07
CA MET A 95 -5.37 -10.58 -8.07
C MET A 95 -6.39 -10.67 -9.18
N TRP A 96 -7.61 -10.22 -8.91
CA TRP A 96 -8.64 -10.01 -9.94
C TRP A 96 -8.72 -8.52 -10.31
N TYR A 97 -9.31 -8.19 -11.46
CA TYR A 97 -9.69 -6.82 -11.78
C TYR A 97 -10.98 -6.80 -12.61
N PRO A 98 -11.82 -5.75 -12.51
CA PRO A 98 -12.94 -5.60 -13.43
C PRO A 98 -12.40 -5.42 -14.85
N GLY A 99 -12.91 -6.20 -15.82
CA GLY A 99 -12.37 -6.24 -17.18
C GLY A 99 -12.40 -4.89 -17.92
N ASP A 100 -13.19 -3.93 -17.42
CA ASP A 100 -13.18 -2.52 -17.74
C ASP A 100 -12.52 -1.72 -16.60
N PHE A 101 -11.34 -1.15 -16.86
CA PHE A 101 -10.66 -0.25 -15.91
C PHE A 101 -11.34 1.14 -15.79
N SER A 102 -12.63 1.23 -16.12
CA SER A 102 -13.40 2.49 -16.20
C SER A 102 -14.01 2.93 -14.88
N SER A 103 -14.00 2.09 -13.86
CA SER A 103 -14.41 2.47 -12.51
C SER A 103 -13.83 1.48 -11.52
N ASP A 104 -12.99 2.00 -10.63
CA ASP A 104 -12.42 1.26 -9.51
C ASP A 104 -11.59 0.06 -9.97
N MET A 105 -10.30 0.28 -10.18
CA MET A 105 -9.35 -0.84 -10.21
C MET A 105 -9.38 -1.53 -8.85
N GLN A 106 -10.31 -2.45 -8.66
CA GLN A 106 -10.38 -3.29 -7.48
C GLN A 106 -9.45 -4.45 -7.75
N ILE A 107 -8.27 -4.39 -7.15
CA ILE A 107 -7.34 -5.51 -7.11
C ILE A 107 -7.59 -6.29 -5.81
N PRO A 108 -8.57 -7.22 -5.71
CA PRO A 108 -8.67 -8.09 -4.55
C PRO A 108 -7.46 -9.02 -4.54
N MET A 109 -6.58 -8.82 -3.55
CA MET A 109 -5.45 -9.72 -3.30
C MET A 109 -5.83 -10.78 -2.27
N ALA A 110 -5.36 -12.02 -2.49
CA ALA A 110 -5.30 -13.02 -1.44
C ALA A 110 -4.50 -12.50 -0.22
N PRO A 111 -4.79 -12.96 1.01
CA PRO A 111 -4.05 -12.53 2.20
C PRO A 111 -2.55 -12.72 2.02
N SER A 112 -1.79 -11.64 2.20
CA SER A 112 -0.33 -11.63 2.08
C SER A 112 0.29 -10.97 3.31
N PHE A 113 1.61 -11.05 3.48
CA PHE A 113 2.34 -10.37 4.56
C PHE A 113 2.07 -8.87 4.58
N PHE A 114 1.90 -8.25 3.40
CA PHE A 114 1.54 -6.84 3.25
C PHE A 114 0.03 -6.58 3.36
N MET A 115 -0.80 -7.63 3.28
CA MET A 115 -2.27 -7.56 3.22
C MET A 115 -2.96 -8.65 4.02
N ARG A 116 -2.80 -8.60 5.34
CA ARG A 116 -3.29 -9.67 6.23
C ARG A 116 -4.81 -9.89 6.17
N ASP A 117 -5.58 -8.90 5.73
CA ASP A 117 -7.05 -8.94 5.70
C ASP A 117 -7.64 -8.96 4.28
N GLY A 118 -6.79 -9.07 3.24
CA GLY A 118 -7.20 -8.82 1.86
C GLY A 118 -7.63 -7.36 1.66
N GLY A 119 -8.06 -7.02 0.44
CA GLY A 119 -8.57 -5.68 0.12
C GLY A 119 -8.27 -5.25 -1.30
N ASN A 120 -8.89 -4.13 -1.70
CA ASN A 120 -8.72 -3.52 -3.01
C ASN A 120 -7.56 -2.52 -3.00
N TYR A 121 -6.81 -2.47 -4.11
CA TYR A 121 -5.75 -1.49 -4.34
C TYR A 121 -6.02 -0.67 -5.58
N TYR A 122 -5.80 0.63 -5.45
CA TYR A 122 -6.11 1.63 -6.46
C TYR A 122 -4.82 2.32 -6.90
N VAL A 123 -4.62 2.50 -8.21
CA VAL A 123 -3.52 3.31 -8.74
C VAL A 123 -4.01 4.75 -8.81
N LEU A 124 -3.49 5.60 -7.93
CA LEU A 124 -3.84 7.02 -7.87
C LEU A 124 -3.18 7.83 -8.99
N GLY A 125 -2.09 7.31 -9.55
CA GLY A 125 -1.39 7.93 -10.66
C GLY A 125 -0.12 7.18 -11.04
N THR A 126 0.15 7.07 -12.33
CA THR A 126 1.33 6.41 -12.87
C THR A 126 1.68 7.00 -14.24
N ASP A 127 2.97 7.08 -14.55
CA ASP A 127 3.42 7.29 -15.93
C ASP A 127 3.80 5.96 -16.61
N TYR A 128 3.62 4.84 -15.90
CA TYR A 128 3.93 3.45 -16.27
C TYR A 128 5.43 3.13 -16.37
N ASP A 129 6.23 4.13 -16.77
CA ASP A 129 7.61 3.97 -17.18
C ASP A 129 8.60 4.34 -16.06
N THR A 130 8.18 5.14 -15.07
CA THR A 130 9.11 5.60 -14.01
C THR A 130 8.53 5.53 -12.61
N TYR A 131 7.24 5.85 -12.41
CA TYR A 131 6.61 5.85 -11.10
C TYR A 131 5.16 5.34 -11.14
N ALA A 132 4.71 4.85 -9.98
CA ALA A 132 3.30 4.63 -9.69
C ALA A 132 3.01 4.96 -8.23
N VAL A 133 1.78 5.40 -7.95
CA VAL A 133 1.26 5.58 -6.59
C VAL A 133 0.09 4.63 -6.40
N VAL A 134 0.25 3.69 -5.48
CA VAL A 134 -0.76 2.68 -5.15
C VAL A 134 -1.34 2.98 -3.77
N TYR A 135 -2.65 2.85 -3.64
CA TYR A 135 -3.42 3.13 -2.44
C TYR A 135 -4.29 1.95 -2.06
N ALA A 136 -4.36 1.61 -0.78
CA ALA A 136 -5.34 0.66 -0.27
C ALA A 136 -6.03 1.23 0.96
N CYS A 137 -7.33 0.96 1.06
CA CYS A 137 -8.14 1.38 2.19
C CYS A 137 -9.12 0.29 2.61
N PRO A 138 -8.67 -0.70 3.39
CA PRO A 138 -9.61 -1.56 4.08
C PRO A 138 -10.40 -0.76 5.11
N SER A 139 -11.71 -1.01 5.15
CA SER A 139 -12.63 -0.44 6.14
C SER A 139 -13.36 -1.56 6.89
N TYR A 140 -13.40 -1.46 8.21
CA TYR A 140 -14.03 -2.43 9.10
C TYR A 140 -15.22 -1.77 9.78
N GLN A 141 -16.39 -2.39 9.67
CA GLN A 141 -17.56 -1.94 10.40
C GLN A 141 -17.43 -2.38 11.86
N LEU A 142 -17.35 -1.40 12.76
CA LEU A 142 -17.54 -1.60 14.20
C LEU A 142 -18.99 -1.27 14.57
N VAL A 143 -19.35 -1.47 15.84
CA VAL A 143 -20.74 -1.41 16.32
C VAL A 143 -21.48 -0.14 15.88
N LEU A 144 -20.84 1.03 15.96
CA LEU A 144 -21.47 2.32 15.66
C LEU A 144 -20.74 3.14 14.58
N TYR A 145 -19.60 2.67 14.08
CA TYR A 145 -18.75 3.43 13.17
C TYR A 145 -17.87 2.52 12.33
N TYR A 146 -17.48 3.01 11.15
CA TYR A 146 -16.43 2.41 10.36
C TYR A 146 -15.06 2.88 10.87
N LEU A 147 -14.08 1.98 10.87
CA LEU A 147 -12.67 2.33 10.94
C LEU A 147 -12.02 1.99 9.61
N ASN A 148 -11.31 2.95 9.01
CA ASN A 148 -10.50 2.71 7.83
C ASN A 148 -9.01 2.81 8.15
N TYR A 149 -8.24 2.04 7.39
CA TYR A 149 -6.78 2.03 7.46
C TYR A 149 -6.24 2.39 6.09
N GLN A 150 -5.52 3.51 5.99
CA GLN A 150 -5.06 4.04 4.70
C GLN A 150 -3.60 3.67 4.50
N ASN A 151 -3.32 2.95 3.41
CA ASN A 151 -1.99 2.54 2.98
C ASN A 151 -1.65 3.21 1.66
N VAL A 152 -0.40 3.64 1.51
CA VAL A 152 0.10 4.22 0.25
C VAL A 152 1.50 3.68 0.00
N TRP A 153 1.74 3.26 -1.22
CA TRP A 153 3.06 2.88 -1.74
C TRP A 153 3.39 3.72 -2.97
N VAL A 154 4.51 4.43 -2.90
CA VAL A 154 5.15 5.06 -4.04
C VAL A 154 6.14 4.05 -4.61
N LEU A 155 5.84 3.60 -5.81
CA LEU A 155 6.61 2.61 -6.56
C LEU A 155 7.42 3.30 -7.65
N THR A 156 8.61 2.79 -7.94
CA THR A 156 9.46 3.26 -9.03
C THR A 156 10.03 2.11 -9.85
N ARG A 157 10.26 2.34 -11.15
CA ARG A 157 10.90 1.33 -12.02
C ARG A 157 12.38 1.13 -11.70
N ASP A 158 13.04 2.17 -11.23
CA ASP A 158 14.42 2.10 -10.75
C ASP A 158 14.49 2.00 -9.23
N ARG A 159 15.45 1.23 -8.72
CA ARG A 159 15.71 1.13 -7.27
C ARG A 159 16.20 2.44 -6.67
N ASN A 160 16.97 3.21 -7.46
CA ASN A 160 17.48 4.54 -7.11
C ASN A 160 16.95 5.57 -8.12
N PRO A 161 15.66 5.94 -8.04
CA PRO A 161 15.03 6.84 -8.99
C PRO A 161 15.60 8.27 -8.86
N SER A 162 15.48 9.06 -9.93
CA SER A 162 15.85 10.47 -9.88
C SER A 162 14.94 11.26 -8.94
N GLN A 163 15.41 12.41 -8.47
CA GLN A 163 14.58 13.32 -7.66
C GLN A 163 13.35 13.82 -8.43
N GLN A 164 13.42 13.89 -9.76
CA GLN A 164 12.27 14.30 -10.57
C GLN A 164 11.18 13.22 -10.59
N VAL A 165 11.55 11.95 -10.70
CA VAL A 165 10.61 10.82 -10.64
C VAL A 165 9.87 10.82 -9.29
N LEU A 166 10.59 11.02 -8.18
CA LEU A 166 9.97 11.11 -6.86
C LEU A 166 9.04 12.32 -6.72
N LYS A 167 9.39 13.47 -7.31
CA LYS A 167 8.52 14.66 -7.31
C LYS A 167 7.21 14.39 -8.07
N ASN A 168 7.29 13.81 -9.27
CA ASN A 168 6.11 13.48 -10.07
C ASN A 168 5.17 12.51 -9.31
N ALA A 169 5.74 11.48 -8.67
CA ALA A 169 4.98 10.55 -7.84
C ALA A 169 4.32 11.27 -6.65
N GLN A 170 5.04 12.17 -5.99
CA GLN A 170 4.50 12.94 -4.87
C GLN A 170 3.40 13.93 -5.30
N GLU A 171 3.44 14.45 -6.53
CA GLU A 171 2.37 15.28 -7.08
C GLU A 171 1.10 14.46 -7.28
N ALA A 172 1.20 13.25 -7.84
CA ALA A 172 0.07 12.33 -7.95
C ALA A 172 -0.52 11.96 -6.57
N PHE A 173 0.34 11.68 -5.59
CA PHE A 173 -0.08 11.47 -4.21
C PHE A 173 -0.80 12.69 -3.60
N LYS A 174 -0.32 13.91 -3.86
CA LYS A 174 -0.85 15.14 -3.26
C LYS A 174 -2.22 15.57 -3.80
N ARG A 175 -2.64 15.11 -4.99
CA ARG A 175 -4.02 15.35 -5.49
C ARG A 175 -5.07 14.89 -4.49
N ASN A 176 -4.80 13.77 -3.84
CA ASN A 176 -5.61 13.18 -2.80
C ASN A 176 -5.32 13.81 -1.42
N THR A 177 -5.86 15.01 -1.17
CA THR A 177 -5.54 15.83 0.03
C THR A 177 -5.74 15.10 1.37
N PHE A 178 -6.71 14.20 1.48
CA PHE A 178 -6.96 13.40 2.68
C PHE A 178 -5.78 12.52 3.10
N LEU A 179 -4.95 12.11 2.14
CA LEU A 179 -3.74 11.33 2.41
C LEU A 179 -2.71 12.18 3.16
N GLN A 180 -2.60 13.47 2.86
CA GLN A 180 -1.52 14.34 3.37
C GLN A 180 -1.47 14.51 4.90
N LYS A 181 -2.47 13.97 5.63
CA LYS A 181 -2.46 13.87 7.09
C LYS A 181 -1.19 13.24 7.64
N TRP A 182 -0.56 12.31 6.91
CA TRP A 182 0.68 11.66 7.31
C TRP A 182 1.78 11.76 6.26
N ARG A 183 3.02 11.73 6.75
CA ARG A 183 4.21 11.76 5.89
C ARG A 183 4.52 10.38 5.32
N LEU A 184 4.88 10.35 4.04
CA LEU A 184 5.57 9.22 3.41
C LEU A 184 6.95 9.05 4.04
N ARG A 185 7.35 7.80 4.25
CA ARG A 185 8.69 7.41 4.69
C ARG A 185 9.43 6.81 3.51
N ASN A 186 10.72 7.12 3.38
CA ASN A 186 11.56 6.45 2.40
C ASN A 186 11.78 4.99 2.78
N SER A 187 11.64 4.11 1.80
CA SER A 187 11.91 2.69 1.93
C SER A 187 13.41 2.42 1.85
N ASN A 188 13.88 1.38 2.53
CA ASN A 188 15.31 1.07 2.55
C ASN A 188 15.70 0.21 1.34
N GLN A 189 16.18 0.86 0.29
CA GLN A 189 16.63 0.21 -0.96
C GLN A 189 18.17 0.10 -1.07
N LYS A 190 18.92 0.33 0.03
CA LYS A 190 20.40 0.30 0.03
C LYS A 190 20.96 -1.09 0.31
N GLY A 191 22.03 -1.47 -0.38
CA GLY A 191 22.68 -2.78 -0.21
C GLY A 191 21.74 -3.93 -0.58
N CYS A 192 20.99 -3.70 -1.66
CA CYS A 192 20.24 -4.65 -2.44
C CYS A 192 21.04 -4.82 -3.74
#